data_AF-A0A7K3RJI2-F1
#
_entry.id   AF-A0A7K3RJI2-F1
#
_cell.length_a   1.000
_cell.length_b   1.000
_cell.length_c   1.000
_cell.angle_alpha   90.00
_cell.angle_beta   90.00
_cell.angle_gamma   90.00
#
_symmetry.space_group_name_H-M   'P 1'
#
loop_
_entity.id
_entity.type
_entity.pdbx_description
1 polymer ?
#
loop_
_entity_poly.entity_id
_entity_poly.type
_entity_poly.pdbx_seq_one_letter_code
_entity_poly.pdbx_strand_id
1 'polypeptide(L)'
;MDWLFSKPSEEPERPRPGYAAHLRTAAGIGTSQIRCHRDTWAYFVEEFEKTTSHRDSHIFRPAAEKDILHEANDMIMVSISGVSLAALLDRCFDIQFRSWTPSWNYTMLDKAIAERVGKAITGALARVVPATEVDGNELVIVLDDRPVTQSTLRAE
;
A
#
# COMPACT_ATOMS: atom_id res chain seq x y z
N MET A 1 -4.53 -2.91 -49.09
CA MET A 1 -5.71 -3.02 -48.22
C MET A 1 -5.78 -4.49 -47.85
N ASP A 2 -5.39 -4.97 -46.67
CA ASP A 2 -5.65 -4.44 -45.33
C ASP A 2 -4.46 -4.67 -44.39
N TRP A 3 -3.82 -3.57 -43.97
CA TRP A 3 -2.74 -3.54 -42.97
C TRP A 3 -3.24 -2.98 -41.62
N LEU A 4 -4.53 -3.15 -41.33
CA LEU A 4 -5.27 -2.35 -40.34
C LEU A 4 -5.64 -3.08 -39.04
N PHE A 5 -4.93 -4.15 -38.67
CA PHE A 5 -5.07 -4.77 -37.35
C PHE A 5 -3.72 -5.10 -36.73
N SER A 6 -2.78 -4.15 -36.77
CA SER A 6 -1.75 -4.13 -35.73
C SER A 6 -2.46 -3.69 -34.45
N LYS A 7 -2.80 -4.66 -33.58
CA LYS A 7 -3.17 -4.33 -32.18
C LYS A 7 -2.11 -3.35 -31.67
N PRO A 8 -2.50 -2.24 -31.02
CA PRO A 8 -1.49 -1.43 -30.36
C PRO A 8 -0.74 -2.38 -29.43
N SER A 9 0.55 -2.55 -29.69
CA SER A 9 1.46 -3.08 -28.71
C SER A 9 1.33 -2.15 -27.52
N GLU A 10 0.49 -2.55 -26.55
CA GLU A 10 0.42 -1.92 -25.24
C GLU A 10 1.82 -2.11 -24.66
N GLU A 11 2.68 -1.12 -24.89
CA GLU A 11 3.89 -0.96 -24.11
C GLU A 11 3.46 -1.04 -22.65
N PRO A 12 4.14 -1.85 -21.81
CA PRO A 12 3.86 -1.81 -20.38
C PRO A 12 3.98 -0.35 -19.95
N GLU A 13 2.89 0.22 -19.42
CA GLU A 13 2.87 1.61 -18.96
C GLU A 13 4.13 1.84 -18.14
N ARG A 14 4.98 2.78 -18.61
CA ARG A 14 6.23 3.07 -17.93
C ARG A 14 5.89 3.36 -16.47
N PRO A 15 6.60 2.75 -15.50
CA PRO A 15 6.38 3.05 -14.09
C PRO A 15 6.42 4.55 -13.90
N ARG A 16 5.46 5.11 -13.16
CA ARG A 16 5.42 6.56 -12.89
C ARG A 16 6.81 7.03 -12.45
N PRO A 17 7.28 8.21 -12.89
CA PRO A 17 8.56 8.74 -12.45
C PRO A 17 8.66 8.68 -10.92
N GLY A 18 9.69 8.02 -10.40
CA GLY A 18 9.89 7.84 -8.96
C GLY A 18 9.33 6.56 -8.34
N TYR A 19 8.58 5.71 -9.06
CA TYR A 19 8.08 4.43 -8.52
C TYR A 19 9.19 3.53 -7.96
N ALA A 20 10.21 3.26 -8.79
CA ALA A 20 11.36 2.47 -8.38
C ALA A 20 12.19 3.14 -7.27
N ALA A 21 12.11 4.47 -7.13
CA ALA A 21 12.74 5.19 -6.03
C ALA A 21 11.95 5.00 -4.74
N HIS A 22 10.62 5.09 -4.77
CA HIS A 22 9.77 4.82 -3.61
C HIS A 22 9.90 3.38 -3.10
N LEU A 23 9.97 2.38 -3.99
CA LEU A 23 10.23 1.00 -3.57
C LEU A 23 11.59 0.86 -2.85
N ARG A 24 12.63 1.53 -3.36
CA ARG A 24 13.96 1.55 -2.72
C ARG A 24 13.93 2.27 -1.37
N THR A 25 13.25 3.41 -1.28
CA THR A 25 13.08 4.15 -0.02
C THR A 25 12.34 3.30 1.00
N ALA A 26 11.22 2.67 0.60
CA ALA A 26 10.46 1.77 1.47
C ALA A 26 11.31 0.62 1.99
N ALA A 27 12.02 -0.09 1.10
CA ALA A 27 12.88 -1.21 1.49
C ALA A 27 14.05 -0.81 2.41
N GLY A 28 14.45 0.48 2.40
CA GLY A 28 15.48 1.03 3.30
C GLY A 28 14.98 1.40 4.69
N ILE A 29 13.67 1.35 4.95
CA ILE A 29 13.09 1.62 6.27
C ILE A 29 13.20 0.37 7.14
N GLY A 30 13.71 0.52 8.37
CA GLY A 30 13.77 -0.59 9.33
C GLY A 30 12.38 -1.11 9.67
N THR A 31 11.53 -0.23 10.19
CA THR A 31 10.13 -0.51 10.56
C THR A 31 9.25 0.69 10.22
N SER A 32 8.04 0.41 9.72
CA SER A 32 6.98 1.40 9.55
C SER A 32 5.72 0.97 10.31
N GLN A 33 5.04 1.93 10.92
CA GLN A 33 3.71 1.74 11.48
C GLN A 33 2.66 2.15 10.44
N ILE A 34 1.69 1.29 10.19
CA ILE A 34 0.53 1.59 9.36
C ILE A 34 -0.68 1.73 10.27
N ARG A 35 -1.34 2.89 10.22
CA ARG A 35 -2.62 3.13 10.89
C ARG A 35 -3.75 3.14 9.86
N CYS A 36 -4.69 2.21 9.97
CA CYS A 36 -5.77 2.02 9.00
C CYS A 36 -7.00 1.36 9.63
N HIS A 37 -8.10 1.31 8.89
CA HIS A 37 -9.26 0.52 9.31
C HIS A 37 -8.94 -0.98 9.22
N ARG A 38 -9.47 -1.78 10.15
CA ARG A 38 -9.21 -3.23 10.20
C ARG A 38 -9.54 -3.92 8.87
N ASP A 39 -10.60 -3.49 8.19
CA ASP A 39 -11.04 -4.08 6.93
C ASP A 39 -10.08 -3.72 5.77
N THR A 40 -9.47 -2.53 5.79
CA THR A 40 -8.44 -2.14 4.82
C THR A 40 -7.22 -3.06 4.98
N TRP A 41 -6.83 -3.35 6.22
CA TRP A 41 -5.73 -4.28 6.48
C TRP A 41 -6.07 -5.71 6.07
N ALA A 42 -7.23 -6.22 6.49
CA ALA A 42 -7.70 -7.57 6.15
C ALA A 42 -7.76 -7.78 4.63
N TYR A 43 -8.24 -6.78 3.88
CA TYR A 43 -8.23 -6.79 2.42
C TYR A 43 -6.84 -7.11 1.84
N PHE A 44 -5.79 -6.40 2.27
CA PHE A 44 -4.45 -6.65 1.75
C PHE A 44 -3.88 -7.98 2.20
N VAL A 45 -4.11 -8.39 3.46
CA VAL A 45 -3.70 -9.71 3.94
C VAL A 45 -4.29 -10.80 3.04
N GLU A 46 -5.60 -10.76 2.81
CA GLU A 46 -6.28 -11.70 1.92
C GLU A 46 -5.75 -11.64 0.48
N GLU A 47 -5.48 -10.46 -0.06
CA GLU A 47 -4.92 -10.29 -1.40
C GLU A 47 -3.54 -10.95 -1.55
N PHE A 48 -2.69 -10.84 -0.53
CA PHE A 48 -1.38 -11.50 -0.52
C PHE A 48 -1.49 -13.03 -0.37
N GLU A 49 -2.47 -13.52 0.40
CA GLU A 49 -2.73 -14.96 0.56
C GLU A 49 -3.29 -15.61 -0.73
N LYS A 50 -4.27 -14.95 -1.37
CA LYS A 50 -4.89 -15.42 -2.63
C LYS A 50 -3.90 -15.43 -3.79
N THR A 51 -2.82 -14.65 -3.70
CA THR A 51 -1.79 -14.54 -4.73
C THR A 51 -0.46 -15.16 -4.30
N THR A 52 -0.47 -16.17 -3.42
CA THR A 52 0.73 -16.91 -2.97
C THR A 52 1.60 -17.49 -4.11
N SER A 53 1.06 -17.69 -5.31
CA SER A 53 1.80 -18.08 -6.50
C SER A 53 2.54 -16.93 -7.23
N HIS A 54 2.29 -15.67 -6.86
CA HIS A 54 3.00 -14.50 -7.40
C HIS A 54 4.39 -14.35 -6.78
N ARG A 55 5.32 -13.82 -7.60
CA ARG A 55 6.73 -13.66 -7.27
C ARG A 55 6.99 -12.95 -5.94
N ASP A 56 6.13 -12.02 -5.54
CA ASP A 56 6.39 -11.11 -4.42
C ASP A 56 5.47 -11.36 -3.21
N SER A 57 4.61 -12.38 -3.27
CA SER A 57 3.66 -12.70 -2.19
C SER A 57 4.35 -13.12 -0.88
N HIS A 58 5.46 -13.84 -0.98
CA HIS A 58 6.27 -14.30 0.15
C HIS A 58 7.09 -13.19 0.81
N ILE A 59 7.19 -12.01 0.18
CA ILE A 59 7.94 -10.86 0.67
C ILE A 59 7.10 -10.09 1.69
N PHE A 60 5.79 -10.00 1.49
CA PHE A 60 4.88 -9.40 2.44
C PHE A 60 4.69 -10.30 3.65
N ARG A 61 5.05 -9.77 4.82
CA ARG A 61 4.83 -10.42 6.11
C ARG A 61 3.84 -9.60 6.92
N PRO A 62 2.58 -10.05 7.07
CA PRO A 62 1.62 -9.37 7.91
C PRO A 62 2.06 -9.42 9.39
N ALA A 63 1.71 -8.38 10.16
CA ALA A 63 1.88 -8.38 11.60
C ALA A 63 1.10 -9.56 12.22
N ALA A 64 1.67 -10.21 13.23
CA ALA A 64 0.93 -11.23 13.97
C ALA A 64 -0.17 -10.56 14.80
N GLU A 65 -1.31 -11.23 14.98
CA GLU A 65 -2.48 -10.65 15.66
C GLU A 65 -2.15 -10.04 17.03
N LYS A 66 -1.29 -10.71 17.81
CA LYS A 66 -0.83 -10.23 19.12
C LYS A 66 -0.04 -8.91 19.09
N ASP A 67 0.52 -8.57 17.92
CA ASP A 67 1.35 -7.38 17.68
C ASP A 67 0.54 -6.26 17.00
N ILE A 68 -0.76 -6.49 16.73
CA ILE A 68 -1.69 -5.49 16.21
C ILE A 68 -2.28 -4.70 17.37
N LEU A 69 -2.10 -3.37 17.35
CA LEU A 69 -2.74 -2.49 18.32
C LEU A 69 -4.13 -2.11 17.81
N HIS A 70 -5.15 -2.40 18.61
CA HIS A 70 -6.54 -2.06 18.31
C HIS A 70 -6.90 -0.71 18.92
N GLU A 71 -7.43 0.19 18.09
CA GLU A 71 -7.91 1.51 18.49
C GLU A 71 -9.44 1.59 18.42
N ALA A 72 -10.02 2.71 18.83
CA ALA A 72 -11.45 2.97 18.68
C ALA A 72 -11.87 3.04 17.20
N ASN A 73 -13.16 2.82 16.93
CA ASN A 73 -13.77 2.93 15.60
C ASN A 73 -13.21 1.96 14.55
N ASP A 74 -12.86 0.73 14.97
CA ASP A 74 -12.31 -0.32 14.11
C ASP A 74 -10.99 0.08 13.40
N MET A 75 -10.26 1.04 13.97
CA MET A 75 -8.92 1.39 13.53
C MET A 75 -7.89 0.48 14.19
N ILE A 76 -6.83 0.16 13.46
CA ILE A 76 -5.70 -0.61 13.96
C ILE A 76 -4.39 0.07 13.60
N MET A 77 -3.35 -0.24 14.37
CA MET A 77 -1.98 0.11 14.06
C MET A 77 -1.15 -1.17 13.96
N VAL A 78 -0.47 -1.34 12.82
CA VAL A 78 0.34 -2.52 12.51
C VAL A 78 1.77 -2.12 12.19
N SER A 79 2.73 -2.82 12.77
CA SER A 79 4.15 -2.63 12.46
C SER A 79 4.57 -3.61 11.37
N ILE A 80 5.15 -3.10 10.28
CA ILE A 80 5.73 -3.92 9.21
C ILE A 80 7.14 -3.45 8.87
N SER A 81 7.95 -4.36 8.33
CA SER A 81 9.28 -4.01 7.82
C SER A 81 9.19 -3.16 6.55
N GLY A 82 10.25 -2.42 6.23
CA GLY A 82 10.33 -1.67 4.98
C GLY A 82 10.19 -2.54 3.72
N VAL A 83 10.65 -3.79 3.79
CA VAL A 83 10.49 -4.76 2.70
C VAL A 83 9.02 -5.17 2.52
N SER A 84 8.27 -5.42 3.61
CA SER A 84 6.83 -5.64 3.55
C SER A 84 6.09 -4.38 3.04
N LEU A 85 6.55 -3.19 3.43
CA LEU A 85 5.98 -1.92 2.94
C LEU A 85 6.20 -1.74 1.43
N ALA A 86 7.39 -2.09 0.93
CA ALA A 86 7.69 -2.07 -0.50
C ALA A 86 6.80 -3.06 -1.26
N ALA A 87 6.61 -4.27 -0.74
CA ALA A 87 5.70 -5.26 -1.32
C ALA A 87 4.25 -4.77 -1.36
N LEU A 88 3.77 -4.14 -0.28
CA LEU A 88 2.43 -3.55 -0.22
C LEU A 88 2.24 -2.44 -1.26
N LEU A 89 3.25 -1.57 -1.43
CA LEU A 89 3.24 -0.52 -2.45
C LEU A 89 3.23 -1.12 -3.87
N ASP A 90 4.04 -2.15 -4.09
CA ASP A 90 4.11 -2.86 -5.38
C ASP A 90 2.78 -3.52 -5.73
N ARG A 91 2.14 -4.15 -4.74
CA ARG A 91 0.79 -4.71 -4.89
C ARG A 91 -0.25 -3.65 -5.24
N CYS A 92 -0.19 -2.48 -4.60
CA CYS A 92 -1.10 -1.38 -4.93
C CYS A 92 -0.94 -0.93 -6.40
N PHE A 93 0.28 -0.92 -6.92
CA PHE A 93 0.55 -0.60 -8.32
C PHE A 93 0.01 -1.70 -9.25
N ASP A 94 0.26 -2.97 -8.91
CA ASP A 94 -0.26 -4.12 -9.66
C ASP A 94 -1.79 -4.10 -9.75
N ILE A 95 -2.50 -3.87 -8.64
CA ILE A 95 -3.98 -3.79 -8.62
C ILE A 95 -4.50 -2.68 -9.54
N GLN A 96 -3.82 -1.52 -9.57
CA GLN A 96 -4.24 -0.37 -10.37
C GLN A 96 -4.03 -0.58 -11.87
N PHE A 97 -2.86 -1.10 -12.26
CA PHE A 97 -2.38 -1.03 -13.65
C PHE A 97 -2.28 -2.38 -14.35
N ARG A 98 -2.13 -3.51 -13.64
CA ARG A 98 -2.08 -4.82 -14.31
C ARG A 98 -3.48 -5.26 -14.74
N SER A 99 -3.66 -5.34 -16.05
CA SER A 99 -4.89 -5.79 -16.71
C SER A 99 -4.68 -7.06 -17.57
N TRP A 100 -3.51 -7.70 -17.47
CA TRP A 100 -3.01 -8.65 -18.49
C TRP A 100 -3.51 -10.09 -18.36
N THR A 101 -4.18 -10.46 -17.27
CA THR A 101 -4.70 -11.83 -17.08
C THR A 101 -6.22 -11.83 -16.93
N PRO A 102 -6.98 -12.45 -17.85
CA PRO A 102 -8.45 -12.53 -17.82
C PRO A 102 -9.04 -13.14 -16.54
N SER A 103 -8.23 -13.85 -15.74
CA SER A 103 -8.61 -14.51 -14.49
C SER A 103 -8.51 -13.63 -13.23
N TRP A 104 -7.99 -12.40 -13.33
CA TRP A 104 -7.83 -11.45 -12.22
C TRP A 104 -8.26 -10.05 -12.64
N ASN A 105 -9.55 -9.87 -12.89
CA ASN A 105 -10.11 -8.53 -13.06
C ASN A 105 -10.40 -7.93 -11.70
N TYR A 106 -9.47 -7.10 -11.19
CA TYR A 106 -9.72 -6.24 -10.05
C TYR A 106 -10.92 -5.32 -10.33
N THR A 107 -11.83 -5.25 -9.37
CA THR A 107 -13.03 -4.40 -9.46
C THR A 107 -12.65 -2.91 -9.42
N MET A 108 -13.60 -2.04 -9.76
CA MET A 108 -13.41 -0.59 -9.58
C MET A 108 -13.14 -0.22 -8.11
N LEU A 109 -13.73 -0.97 -7.17
CA LEU A 109 -13.48 -0.76 -5.74
C LEU A 109 -12.04 -1.12 -5.37
N ASP A 110 -11.55 -2.28 -5.82
CA ASP A 110 -10.16 -2.72 -5.59
C ASP A 110 -9.15 -1.68 -6.07
N LYS A 111 -9.35 -1.17 -7.29
CA LYS A 111 -8.51 -0.13 -7.88
C LYS A 111 -8.54 1.16 -7.07
N ALA A 112 -9.71 1.56 -6.56
CA ALA A 112 -9.84 2.75 -5.73
C ALA A 112 -9.19 2.60 -4.35
N ILE A 113 -9.29 1.41 -3.72
CA ILE A 113 -8.60 1.08 -2.46
C ILE A 113 -7.08 1.15 -2.69
N ALA A 114 -6.58 0.46 -3.72
CA ALA A 114 -5.16 0.43 -4.05
C ALA A 114 -4.61 1.82 -4.41
N GLU A 115 -5.36 2.64 -5.14
CA GLU A 115 -4.98 4.02 -5.44
C GLU A 115 -4.83 4.86 -4.16
N ARG A 116 -5.82 4.77 -3.24
CA ARG A 116 -5.79 5.52 -1.97
C ARG A 116 -4.60 5.12 -1.12
N VAL A 117 -4.40 3.82 -0.92
CA VAL A 117 -3.30 3.29 -0.10
C VAL A 117 -1.95 3.58 -0.74
N GLY A 118 -1.82 3.37 -2.06
CA GLY A 118 -0.60 3.72 -2.79
C GLY A 118 -0.24 5.20 -2.69
N LYS A 119 -1.24 6.11 -2.77
CA LYS A 119 -1.02 7.56 -2.57
C LYS A 119 -0.58 7.89 -1.15
N ALA A 120 -1.18 7.29 -0.13
CA ALA A 120 -0.81 7.51 1.26
C ALA A 120 0.64 7.06 1.53
N ILE A 121 1.01 5.86 1.08
CA ILE A 121 2.37 5.32 1.22
C ILE A 121 3.38 6.21 0.47
N THR A 122 3.14 6.51 -0.81
CA THR A 122 4.07 7.36 -1.59
C THR A 122 4.22 8.77 -1.01
N GLY A 123 3.13 9.37 -0.51
CA GLY A 123 3.16 10.65 0.18
C GLY A 123 3.94 10.61 1.49
N ALA A 124 3.88 9.51 2.24
CA ALA A 124 4.69 9.32 3.44
C ALA A 124 6.18 9.14 3.09
N LEU A 125 6.50 8.32 2.08
CA LEU A 125 7.87 8.07 1.63
C LEU A 125 8.55 9.33 1.08
N ALA A 126 7.81 10.23 0.44
CA ALA A 126 8.35 11.50 -0.05
C ALA A 126 8.85 12.43 1.08
N ARG A 127 8.41 12.21 2.32
CA ARG A 127 8.84 12.97 3.51
C ARG A 127 10.01 12.31 4.26
N VAL A 128 10.42 11.10 3.85
CA VAL A 128 11.55 10.41 4.47
C VAL A 128 12.84 11.07 4.04
N VAL A 129 13.57 11.64 4.99
CA VAL A 129 14.93 12.17 4.79
C VAL A 129 15.93 11.05 5.10
N PRO A 130 16.94 10.80 4.24
CA PRO A 130 17.96 9.78 4.52
C PRO A 130 18.67 10.07 5.85
N ALA A 131 18.88 9.00 6.63
CA ALA A 131 19.43 9.06 7.98
C ALA A 131 20.93 9.41 7.97
N THR A 132 21.25 10.69 7.80
CA THR A 132 22.54 11.24 8.25
C THR A 132 22.44 11.99 9.57
N GLU A 133 21.24 12.23 10.11
CA GLU A 133 21.08 13.14 11.28
C GLU A 133 20.07 12.74 12.36
N VAL A 134 19.35 11.60 12.30
CA VAL A 134 18.31 11.33 13.32
C VAL A 134 18.28 9.86 13.74
N ASP A 135 18.53 9.64 15.03
CA ASP A 135 18.31 8.40 15.74
C ASP A 135 16.79 8.18 15.92
N GLY A 136 16.26 7.02 15.52
CA GLY A 136 14.89 6.59 15.85
C GLY A 136 13.74 7.03 14.93
N ASN A 137 13.90 7.04 13.60
CA ASN A 137 12.80 7.46 12.72
C ASN A 137 11.79 6.32 12.42
N GLU A 138 10.81 6.15 13.31
CA GLU A 138 9.64 5.32 13.07
C GLU A 138 8.71 6.02 12.05
N LEU A 139 8.55 5.45 10.85
CA LEU A 139 7.64 6.02 9.85
C LEU A 139 6.20 5.62 10.17
N VAL A 140 5.36 6.58 10.55
CA VAL A 140 3.91 6.36 10.69
C VAL A 140 3.19 6.75 9.40
N ILE A 141 2.46 5.79 8.81
CA ILE A 141 1.67 5.96 7.59
C ILE A 141 0.19 5.81 7.96
N VAL A 142 -0.58 6.88 7.78
CA VAL A 142 -2.03 6.85 7.99
C VAL A 142 -2.72 6.60 6.64
N LEU A 143 -3.46 5.50 6.54
CA LEU A 143 -4.19 5.13 5.31
C LEU A 143 -5.65 5.58 5.34
N ASP A 144 -6.27 5.56 6.52
CA ASP A 144 -7.66 5.95 6.73
C ASP A 144 -7.71 7.10 7.73
N ASP A 145 -7.99 8.31 7.22
CA ASP A 145 -8.35 9.47 8.05
C ASP A 145 -9.88 9.56 8.13
N ARG A 146 -10.44 9.34 9.32
CA ARG A 146 -11.79 9.82 9.63
C ARG A 146 -11.64 11.22 10.23
N PRO A 147 -12.33 12.26 9.70
CA PRO A 147 -12.39 13.52 10.40
C PRO A 147 -13.01 13.26 11.78
N VAL A 148 -12.32 13.69 12.85
CA VAL A 148 -12.91 13.74 14.18
C VAL A 148 -14.03 14.77 14.11
N THR A 149 -15.27 14.31 13.98
CA THR A 149 -16.43 15.19 14.08
C THR A 149 -16.37 15.85 15.46
N GLN A 150 -16.31 17.18 15.51
CA GLN A 150 -16.21 18.03 16.71
C GLN A 150 -17.35 17.85 17.76
N SER A 151 -18.18 16.82 17.64
CA SER A 151 -19.35 16.59 18.49
C SER A 151 -19.01 16.18 19.93
N THR A 152 -17.73 15.96 20.27
CA THR A 152 -17.31 15.60 21.65
C THR A 152 -16.69 16.78 22.42
N LEU A 153 -16.57 17.98 21.84
CA LEU A 153 -15.97 19.15 22.51
C LEU A 153 -16.98 20.13 23.13
N ARG A 154 -18.26 19.75 23.29
CA ARG A 154 -19.24 20.53 24.06
C ARG A 154 -20.16 19.62 24.86
N ALA A 155 -19.72 19.25 26.07
CA ALA A 155 -20.59 18.97 27.20
C ALA A 155 -19.75 18.88 28.49
N GLU A 156 -19.25 20.02 28.97
CA GLU A 156 -19.09 20.30 30.41
C GLU A 156 -19.48 21.76 30.65
#